data_AF-A0A349JEJ6-F1
#
_entry.id   AF-A0A349JEJ6-F1
#
_cell.length_a   1.000
_cell.length_b   1.000
_cell.length_c   1.000
_cell.angle_alpha   90.00
_cell.angle_beta   90.00
_cell.angle_gamma   90.00
#
_symmetry.space_group_name_H-M   'P 1'
#
loop_
_entity.id
_entity.type
_entity.pdbx_description
1 polymer ?
#
loop_
_entity_poly.entity_id
_entity_poly.type
_entity_poly.pdbx_seq_one_letter_code
_entity_poly.pdbx_strand_id
1 'polypeptide(L)'
;MTQISLKTVLWIGSSLNDLREFHEDVHDIMGYALYLAQTGGKYQFAKPLKGFGSAKVLEITDDYDGDTYRAVYTVKFADTVYVLHAFQILPRGKKNEAI
;
A
#
# COMPACT_ATOMS: atom_id res chain seq x y z
N MET A 1 24.33 -19.28 5.33
CA MET A 1 23.04 -18.96 4.70
C MET A 1 22.24 -18.15 5.71
N THR A 2 22.03 -16.87 5.45
CA THR A 2 21.23 -16.01 6.35
C THR A 2 19.77 -16.37 6.14
N GLN A 3 19.09 -16.83 7.18
CA GLN A 3 17.65 -17.07 7.13
C GLN A 3 16.96 -15.73 6.81
N ILE A 4 16.33 -15.60 5.64
CA ILE A 4 15.46 -14.44 5.36
C ILE A 4 14.19 -14.68 6.16
N SER A 5 14.11 -14.09 7.36
CA SER A 5 12.86 -14.00 8.10
C SER A 5 12.04 -12.88 7.48
N LEU A 6 10.90 -13.21 6.87
CA LEU A 6 9.97 -12.22 6.37
C LEU A 6 9.45 -11.39 7.55
N LYS A 7 9.40 -10.08 7.38
CA LYS A 7 8.67 -9.22 8.31
C LYS A 7 7.19 -9.61 8.31
N THR A 8 6.56 -9.50 9.46
CA THR A 8 5.11 -9.74 9.57
C THR A 8 4.35 -8.58 8.90
N VAL A 9 3.26 -8.86 8.19
CA VAL A 9 2.33 -7.81 7.75
C VAL A 9 1.24 -7.67 8.80
N LEU A 10 1.11 -6.47 9.37
CA LEU A 10 0.01 -6.12 10.25
C LEU A 10 -0.89 -5.11 9.56
N TRP A 11 -2.17 -5.46 9.50
CA TRP A 11 -3.22 -4.64 8.91
C TRP A 11 -3.87 -3.80 10.00
N ILE A 12 -3.86 -2.48 9.83
CA ILE A 12 -4.47 -1.56 10.78
C ILE A 12 -5.87 -1.19 10.32
N GLY A 13 -6.84 -1.26 11.23
CA GLY A 13 -8.23 -0.89 10.96
C GLY A 13 -8.84 -1.71 9.82
N SER A 14 -9.45 -1.01 8.85
CA SER A 14 -10.11 -1.61 7.69
C SER A 14 -9.16 -1.96 6.54
N SER A 15 -7.86 -1.63 6.62
CA SER A 15 -6.93 -1.68 5.49
C SER A 15 -6.88 -3.01 4.73
N LEU A 16 -7.03 -4.15 5.42
CA LEU A 16 -7.11 -5.45 4.75
C LEU A 16 -8.41 -5.64 3.97
N ASN A 17 -9.53 -5.23 4.56
CA ASN A 17 -10.83 -5.34 3.91
C ASN A 17 -10.89 -4.39 2.73
N ASP A 18 -10.44 -3.14 2.89
CA ASP A 18 -10.42 -2.16 1.81
C ASP A 18 -9.53 -2.61 0.64
N LEU A 19 -8.37 -3.21 0.93
CA LEU A 19 -7.50 -3.77 -0.13
C LEU A 19 -8.17 -4.93 -0.86
N ARG A 20 -8.92 -5.79 -0.16
CA ARG A 20 -9.60 -6.96 -0.75
C ARG A 20 -10.75 -6.59 -1.69
N GLU A 21 -11.27 -5.37 -1.61
CA GLU A 21 -12.28 -4.86 -2.53
C GLU A 21 -11.66 -4.36 -3.85
N PHE A 22 -10.33 -4.37 -3.99
CA PHE A 22 -9.67 -3.96 -5.22
C PHE A 22 -9.86 -4.99 -6.33
N HIS A 23 -9.66 -4.54 -7.57
CA HIS A 23 -9.59 -5.46 -8.72
C HIS A 23 -8.41 -6.43 -8.56
N GLU A 24 -8.54 -7.63 -9.12
CA GLU A 24 -7.51 -8.69 -9.01
C GLU A 24 -6.14 -8.26 -9.54
N ASP A 25 -6.09 -7.55 -10.66
CA ASP A 25 -4.83 -7.02 -11.22
C ASP A 25 -4.11 -6.06 -10.26
N VAL A 26 -4.88 -5.29 -9.48
CA VAL A 26 -4.34 -4.38 -8.47
C VAL A 26 -3.83 -5.18 -7.26
N HIS A 27 -4.48 -6.29 -6.89
CA HIS A 27 -3.99 -7.15 -5.82
C HIS A 27 -2.58 -7.67 -6.09
N ASP A 28 -2.26 -8.02 -7.34
CA ASP A 28 -0.94 -8.53 -7.70
C ASP A 28 0.16 -7.48 -7.47
N ILE A 29 -0.08 -6.24 -7.90
CA ILE A 29 0.87 -5.13 -7.71
C ILE A 29 1.01 -4.80 -6.23
N MET A 30 -0.09 -4.66 -5.50
CA MET A 30 -0.07 -4.32 -4.08
C MET A 30 0.57 -5.44 -3.24
N GLY A 31 0.22 -6.69 -3.51
CA GLY A 31 0.75 -7.87 -2.84
C GLY A 31 2.25 -8.04 -3.08
N TYR A 32 2.70 -7.89 -4.32
CA TYR A 32 4.13 -7.97 -4.65
C TYR A 32 4.92 -6.83 -3.97
N ALA A 33 4.38 -5.62 -3.95
CA ALA A 33 5.03 -4.50 -3.29
C ALA A 33 5.15 -4.69 -1.76
N LEU A 34 4.11 -5.23 -1.12
CA LEU A 34 4.15 -5.58 0.31
C LEU A 34 5.13 -6.73 0.58
N TYR A 35 5.17 -7.75 -0.29
CA TYR A 35 6.15 -8.83 -0.19
C TYR A 35 7.59 -8.31 -0.25
N LEU A 36 7.91 -7.40 -1.18
CA LEU A 36 9.22 -6.75 -1.23
C LEU A 36 9.52 -5.99 0.06
N ALA A 37 8.53 -5.31 0.65
CA ALA A 37 8.72 -4.66 1.96
C ALA A 37 8.99 -5.68 3.07
N GLN A 38 8.36 -6.85 3.03
CA GLN A 38 8.61 -7.93 4.00
C GLN A 38 10.02 -8.50 3.91
N THR A 39 10.61 -8.54 2.72
CA THR A 39 12.01 -8.99 2.53
C THR A 39 13.03 -7.88 2.82
N GLY A 40 12.58 -6.70 3.27
CA GLY A 40 13.44 -5.53 3.48
C GLY A 40 13.79 -4.75 2.21
N GLY A 41 13.22 -5.15 1.07
CA GLY A 41 13.29 -4.41 -0.19
C GLY A 41 12.27 -3.28 -0.26
N LYS A 42 12.18 -2.65 -1.43
CA LYS A 42 11.21 -1.60 -1.73
C LYS A 42 10.74 -1.76 -3.16
N TYR A 43 9.42 -1.74 -3.36
CA TYR A 43 8.87 -1.63 -4.71
C TYR A 43 9.38 -0.36 -5.40
N GLN A 44 9.74 -0.49 -6.69
CA GLN A 44 10.40 0.59 -7.42
C GLN A 44 9.54 1.86 -7.47
N PHE A 45 8.21 1.69 -7.61
CA PHE A 45 7.26 2.81 -7.67
C PHE A 45 6.67 3.19 -6.32
N ALA A 46 7.04 2.53 -5.22
CA ALA A 46 6.64 2.97 -3.89
C ALA A 46 7.35 4.28 -3.52
N LYS A 47 6.54 5.30 -3.20
CA LYS A 47 6.99 6.68 -2.94
C LYS A 47 6.90 7.00 -1.45
N PRO A 48 7.92 7.63 -0.85
CA PRO A 48 7.79 8.15 0.50
C PRO A 48 6.69 9.22 0.57
N LEU A 49 5.80 9.11 1.54
CA LEU A 49 4.78 10.11 1.81
C LEU A 49 5.41 11.34 2.50
N LYS A 50 5.23 12.51 1.89
CA LYS A 50 5.73 13.78 2.44
C LYS A 50 4.97 14.14 3.73
N GLY A 51 5.64 14.86 4.64
CA GLY A 51 5.05 15.29 5.91
C GLY A 51 5.14 14.27 7.04
N PHE A 52 5.56 13.02 6.75
CA PHE A 52 5.67 11.95 7.77
C PHE A 52 7.08 11.76 8.34
N GLY A 53 8.03 12.64 8.01
CA GLY A 53 9.35 12.73 8.66
C GLY A 53 10.05 11.38 8.89
N SER A 54 10.33 11.07 10.17
CA SER A 54 11.01 9.85 10.61
C SER A 54 10.12 8.59 10.65
N ALA A 55 8.84 8.71 10.28
CA ALA A 55 7.89 7.59 10.33
C ALA A 55 8.04 6.61 9.16
N LYS A 56 8.89 6.91 8.15
CA LYS A 56 9.16 6.04 6.99
C LYS A 56 7.88 5.47 6.37
N VAL A 57 6.93 6.35 6.09
CA VAL A 57 5.65 5.99 5.46
C VAL A 57 5.83 6.00 3.95
N LEU A 58 5.41 4.94 3.29
CA LEU A 58 5.46 4.75 1.84
C LEU A 58 4.05 4.52 1.29
N GLU A 59 3.86 4.94 0.05
CA GLU A 59 2.64 4.75 -0.73
C GLU A 59 2.96 3.93 -1.98
N ILE A 60 2.18 2.87 -2.20
CA ILE A 60 2.08 2.15 -3.48
C ILE A 60 0.95 2.82 -4.26
N THR A 61 1.13 2.99 -5.56
CA THR A 61 0.10 3.51 -6.46
C THR A 61 0.04 2.61 -7.67
N ASP A 62 -1.18 2.24 -8.05
CA ASP A 62 -1.47 1.51 -9.28
C ASP A 62 -2.73 2.08 -9.92
N ASP A 63 -2.75 2.18 -11.24
CA ASP A 63 -3.89 2.71 -11.99
C ASP A 63 -4.54 1.56 -12.76
N TYR A 64 -5.85 1.38 -12.58
CA TYR A 64 -6.62 0.34 -13.27
C TYR A 64 -7.99 0.89 -13.68
N ASP A 65 -8.34 0.70 -14.95
CA ASP A 65 -9.61 1.13 -15.56
C ASP A 65 -10.02 2.60 -15.28
N GLY A 66 -9.04 3.50 -15.26
CA GLY A 66 -9.26 4.93 -15.01
C GLY A 66 -9.35 5.34 -13.55
N ASP A 67 -9.31 4.38 -12.62
CA ASP A 67 -9.22 4.60 -11.18
C ASP A 67 -7.78 4.44 -10.68
N THR A 68 -7.45 5.17 -9.61
CA THR A 68 -6.13 5.08 -8.97
C THR A 68 -6.25 4.41 -7.61
N TYR A 69 -5.58 3.29 -7.42
CA TYR A 69 -5.55 2.52 -6.19
C TYR A 69 -4.28 2.82 -5.41
N ARG A 70 -4.40 2.88 -4.08
CA ARG A 70 -3.29 3.21 -3.20
C ARG A 70 -3.28 2.33 -1.97
N ALA A 71 -2.08 1.89 -1.59
CA ALA A 71 -1.82 1.27 -0.30
C ALA A 71 -0.71 2.05 0.43
N VAL A 72 -0.98 2.43 1.67
CA VAL A 72 -0.06 3.19 2.52
C VAL A 72 0.47 2.27 3.61
N TYR A 73 1.79 2.21 3.77
CA TYR A 73 2.43 1.35 4.75
C TYR A 73 3.65 2.01 5.40
N THR A 74 4.08 1.49 6.55
CA THR A 74 5.35 1.86 7.17
C THR A 74 6.20 0.65 7.50
N VAL A 75 7.51 0.83 7.34
CA VAL A 75 8.57 -0.13 7.67
C VAL A 75 9.48 0.39 8.79
N LYS A 76 9.01 1.38 9.56
CA LYS A 76 9.78 1.99 10.66
C LYS A 76 10.25 0.95 11.69
N PHE A 77 9.42 -0.05 11.94
CA PHE A 77 9.68 -1.09 12.93
C PHE A 77 10.38 -2.27 12.26
N ALA A 78 11.41 -2.81 12.93
CA ALA A 78 12.36 -3.73 12.31
C ALA A 78 11.68 -4.94 11.65
N ASP A 79 10.73 -5.57 12.36
CA ASP A 79 10.20 -6.89 11.99
C ASP A 79 8.78 -6.86 11.45
N THR A 80 8.22 -5.67 11.21
CA THR A 80 6.81 -5.53 10.82
C THR A 80 6.60 -4.48 9.74
N VAL A 81 5.80 -4.85 8.73
CA VAL A 81 5.20 -3.95 7.77
C VAL A 81 3.79 -3.63 8.23
N TYR A 82 3.54 -2.38 8.61
CA TYR A 82 2.19 -1.95 8.99
C TYR A 82 1.50 -1.36 7.78
N VAL A 83 0.42 -1.99 7.32
CA VAL A 83 -0.46 -1.42 6.29
C VAL A 83 -1.47 -0.53 7.02
N LEU A 84 -1.41 0.77 6.75
CA LEU A 84 -2.17 1.79 7.45
C LEU A 84 -3.52 2.02 6.76
N HIS A 85 -3.50 2.11 5.43
CA HIS A 85 -4.69 2.36 4.62
C HIS A 85 -4.55 1.68 3.26
N ALA A 86 -5.68 1.27 2.69
CA ALA A 86 -5.82 0.95 1.28
C ALA A 86 -7.09 1.65 0.79
N PHE A 87 -7.03 2.35 -0.34
CA PHE A 87 -8.19 3.04 -0.90
C PHE A 87 -8.07 3.27 -2.41
N GLN A 88 -9.21 3.46 -3.05
CA GLN A 88 -9.35 3.84 -4.46
C GLN A 88 -9.69 5.33 -4.56
N ILE A 89 -9.06 6.02 -5.49
CA ILE A 89 -9.40 7.38 -5.90
C ILE A 89 -10.12 7.26 -7.24
N LEU A 90 -11.36 7.75 -7.28
CA LEU A 90 -12.14 7.88 -8.51
C LEU A 90 -11.49 8.90 -9.47
N PRO A 91 -11.81 8.86 -10.77
CA PRO A 91 -11.13 9.68 -11.76
C PRO A 91 -11.32 11.17 -11.44
N ARG A 92 -10.28 11.98 -11.68
CA ARG A 92 -10.40 13.45 -11.60
C ARG A 92 -11.45 13.93 -12.61
N GLY A 93 -12.68 14.13 -12.15
CA GLY A 93 -13.80 14.53 -13.01
C GLY A 93 -15.18 14.15 -12.48
N LYS A 94 -15.30 13.09 -11.64
CA LYS A 94 -16.54 12.82 -10.91
C LYS A 94 -16.62 13.75 -9.69
N LYS A 95 -17.07 15.00 -9.89
CA LYS A 95 -17.67 15.75 -8.79
C LYS A 95 -18.95 14.98 -8.42
N ASN A 96 -19.20 14.79 -7.13
CA ASN A 96 -20.48 14.31 -6.65
C ASN A 96 -21.57 15.21 -7.24
N GLU A 97 -22.36 14.68 -8.17
CA GLU A 97 -23.67 15.23 -8.49
C GLU A 97 -24.56 14.91 -7.29
N ALA A 98 -24.44 15.75 -6.25
CA ALA A 98 -25.41 15.78 -5.18
C ALA A 98 -26.69 16.38 -5.77
N ILE A 99 -27.73 15.55 -5.82
CA ILE A 99 -29.12 15.89 -6.14
C ILE A 99 -29.70 16.75 -5.01
#